data_AF-A0A7K4F472-F1
#
_entry.id   AF-A0A7K4F472-F1
#
_cell.length_a   1.000
_cell.length_b   1.000
_cell.length_c   1.000
_cell.angle_alpha   90.00
_cell.angle_beta   90.00
_cell.angle_gamma   90.00
#
_symmetry.space_group_name_H-M   'P 1'
#
loop_
_entity.id
_entity.type
_entity.pdbx_description
1 polymer ?
#
loop_
_entity_poly.entity_id
_entity_poly.type
_entity_poly.pdbx_seq_one_letter_code
_entity_poly.pdbx_strand_id
1 'polypeptide(L)' 'MKLIDARKDHYRRLAHEQGYRSRAAFKLQELNKSYRIIGPGFYVLDLGCAPGG' A
#
# COMPACT_ATOMS: atom_id res chain seq x y z
N MET A 1 9.33 10.10 9.10
CA MET A 1 8.39 9.59 10.13
C MET A 1 9.23 9.21 11.34
N LYS A 2 8.94 9.76 12.53
CA LYS A 2 9.71 9.43 13.74
C LYS A 2 9.41 7.97 14.12
N LEU A 3 10.43 7.22 14.55
CA LEU A 3 10.32 5.78 14.86
C LEU A 3 9.21 5.44 15.89
N ILE A 4 8.92 6.38 16.78
CA ILE A 4 7.84 6.31 17.78
C ILE A 4 6.44 6.24 17.17
N ASP A 5 6.21 6.86 16.02
CA ASP A 5 4.89 6.87 15.35
C ASP A 5 4.66 5.58 14.55
N ALA A 6 5.73 4.93 14.09
CA ALA A 6 5.67 3.69 13.32
C ALA A 6 5.14 2.49 14.15
N ARG A 7 5.40 2.46 15.46
CA ARG A 7 4.87 1.41 16.36
C ARG A 7 3.35 1.50 16.58
N LYS A 8 2.74 2.66 16.33
CA LYS A 8 1.29 2.89 16.49
C LYS A 8 0.52 2.90 15.17
N ASP A 9 1.16 2.54 14.07
CA ASP A 9 0.54 2.60 12.75
C ASP A 9 -0.55 1.53 12.59
N HIS A 10 -1.82 1.98 12.65
CA HIS A 10 -2.99 1.13 12.47
C HIS A 10 -2.95 0.37 11.14
N TYR A 11 -2.56 1.04 10.05
CA TYR A 11 -2.52 0.44 8.72
C TYR A 11 -1.37 -0.54 8.56
N ARG A 12 -0.29 -0.41 9.35
CA ARG A 12 0.78 -1.43 9.37
C ARG A 12 0.28 -2.75 9.98
N ARG A 13 -0.47 -2.67 11.10
CA ARG A 13 -1.08 -3.86 11.73
C ARG A 13 -2.13 -4.48 10.80
N LEU A 14 -3.01 -3.65 10.27
CA LEU A 14 -4.05 -4.09 9.34
C LEU A 14 -3.46 -4.72 8.08
N ALA A 15 -2.36 -4.19 7.56
CA ALA A 15 -1.67 -4.77 6.40
C ALA A 15 -1.21 -6.20 6.71
N HIS A 16 -0.56 -6.39 7.85
CA HIS A 16 -0.12 -7.71 8.29
C HIS A 16 -1.30 -8.69 8.49
N GLU A 17 -2.39 -8.24 9.13
CA GLU A 17 -3.60 -9.04 9.35
C GLU A 17 -4.29 -9.45 8.04
N GLN A 18 -4.28 -8.58 7.03
CA GLN A 18 -4.87 -8.83 5.71
C GLN A 18 -3.89 -9.47 4.71
N GLY A 19 -2.67 -9.82 5.14
CA GLY A 19 -1.67 -10.46 4.28
C GLY A 19 -0.98 -9.51 3.28
N TYR A 20 -1.13 -8.20 3.43
CA TYR A 20 -0.37 -7.21 2.68
C TYR A 20 1.04 -7.04 3.25
N ARG A 21 2.01 -6.87 2.35
CA ARG A 21 3.42 -6.73 2.72
C ARG A 21 3.72 -5.39 3.44
N SER A 22 3.05 -4.30 3.05
CA SER A 22 3.11 -3.02 3.79
C SER A 22 1.80 -2.23 3.74
N ARG A 23 1.76 -1.15 4.52
CA ARG A 23 0.65 -0.17 4.51
C ARG A 23 0.48 0.58 3.19
N ALA A 24 1.45 0.49 2.26
CA ALA A 24 1.35 1.14 0.96
C ALA A 24 0.17 0.60 0.13
N ALA A 25 -0.22 -0.66 0.35
CA ALA A 25 -1.38 -1.27 -0.28
C ALA A 25 -2.67 -0.45 -0.05
N PHE A 26 -2.92 0.01 1.17
CA PHE A 26 -4.11 0.82 1.49
C PHE A 26 -4.09 2.17 0.76
N LYS A 27 -2.92 2.80 0.64
CA LYS A 27 -2.80 4.06 -0.11
C LYS A 27 -3.12 3.87 -1.58
N LEU A 28 -2.58 2.81 -2.19
CA LEU A 28 -2.84 2.49 -3.59
C LEU A 28 -4.32 2.13 -3.82
N GLN A 29 -4.94 1.41 -2.88
CA GLN A 29 -6.37 1.07 -2.93
C GLN A 29 -7.25 2.33 -2.86
N GLU A 30 -6.97 3.26 -1.96
CA GLU A 30 -7.69 4.54 -1.84
C GLU A 30 -7.51 5.42 -3.09
N LEU A 31 -6.29 5.48 -3.63
CA LEU A 31 -6.00 6.14 -4.90
C LEU A 31 -6.80 5.52 -6.05
N ASN A 32 -6.81 4.19 -6.14
CA ASN A 32 -7.55 3.53 -7.20
C ASN A 32 -9.06 3.71 -7.07
N LYS A 33 -9.59 3.75 -5.84
CA LYS A 33 -11.01 4.06 -5.59
C LYS A 33 -11.39 5.47 -6.07
N SER A 34 -10.50 6.43 -5.87
CA SER A 34 -10.75 7.85 -6.17
C SER A 34 -10.52 8.17 -7.65
N TYR A 35 -9.48 7.61 -8.25
CA TYR A 35 -8.98 8.01 -9.57
C TYR A 35 -9.02 6.91 -10.64
N ARG A 36 -9.36 5.66 -10.27
CA ARG A 36 -9.42 4.49 -11.17
C ARG A 36 -8.16 4.32 -12.03
N ILE A 37 -7.00 4.46 -11.39
CA ILE A 37 -5.67 4.38 -12.04
C ILE A 37 -5.25 2.95 -12.44
N ILE A 38 -5.90 1.92 -11.90
CA ILE A 38 -5.69 0.51 -12.22
C ILE A 38 -7.04 -0.12 -12.52
N GLY A 39 -7.17 -0.75 -13.69
CA GLY A 39 -8.40 -1.40 -14.13
C GLY A 39 -8.18 -2.57 -15.10
N PRO A 40 -9.24 -3.29 -15.45
CA PRO A 40 -9.16 -4.40 -16.41
C PRO A 40 -8.54 -3.95 -17.75
N GLY A 41 -7.61 -4.74 -18.27
CA GLY A 41 -6.92 -4.45 -19.53
C GLY A 41 -5.75 -3.46 -19.44
N PHE A 42 -5.43 -2.94 -18.24
CA PHE A 42 -4.27 -2.06 -18.06
C PHE A 42 -2.99 -2.89 -17.95
N TYR A 43 -1.93 -2.43 -18.61
CA TYR A 43 -0.58 -2.90 -18.37
C TYR A 43 0.04 -2.03 -17.26
N VAL A 44 0.40 -2.66 -16.14
CA VAL A 44 0.90 -1.96 -14.96
C VAL A 44 2.37 -2.28 -14.75
N LEU A 45 3.17 -1.23 -14.54
CA LEU A 45 4.59 -1.33 -14.18
C LEU A 45 4.80 -0.66 -12.83
N ASP A 46 5.29 -1.41 -11.85
CA ASP A 46 5.67 -0.89 -10.53
C ASP A 46 7.19 -0.68 -10.50
N LEU A 47 7.62 0.56 -10.25
CA LEU A 47 9.03 0.95 -10.27
C LEU A 47 9.51 1.22 -8.84
N GLY A 48 10.64 0.63 -8.47
CA GLY A 48 11.27 0.89 -7.17
C GLY A 48 10.55 0.25 -5.99
N CYS A 49 9.85 -0.87 -6.19
CA CYS A 49 9.09 -1.54 -5.13
C CYS A 49 9.97 -2.19 -4.03
N ALA A 50 11.30 -2.16 -4.14
CA ALA A 50 12.23 -2.71 -3.16
C ALA A 50 12.12 -1.99 -1.79
N PRO A 51 12.12 -2.70 -0.65
CA PRO A 51 12.41 -4.13 -0.42
C PRO A 51 11.25 -5.12 -0.70
N GLY A 52 10.19 -4.65 -1.34
CA GLY A 52 8.91 -5.31 -1.50
C GLY A 52 7.84 -4.42 -0.86
N GLY A 53 6.71 -4.28 -1.54
CA GLY A 53 5.61 -3.40 -1.13
C GLY A 53 4.99 -3.68 0.22
#